data_AF-A0AAW9TUA2-F1
#
_entry.id   AF-A0AAW9TUA2-F1
#
_cell.length_a   1.000
_cell.length_b   1.000
_cell.length_c   1.000
_cell.angle_alpha   90.00
_cell.angle_beta   90.00
_cell.angle_gamma   90.00
#
_symmetry.space_group_name_H-M   'P 1'
#
loop_
_entity.id
_entity.type
_entity.pdbx_description
1 polymer ?
#
loop_
_entity_poly.entity_id
_entity_poly.type
_entity_poly.pdbx_seq_one_letter_code
_entity_poly.pdbx_strand_id
1 'polypeptide(L)'
;MITDAELNKLEDNFETADLLRAVDEIDKMRSYLNDRDNFRPPQIRDDLLKLHGLGDRLINARAKGVASEFFDLAEELDGQVFDLLESLEAVRDILAKLTELYPESLVE
;
A
#
# COMPACT_ATOMS: atom_id res chain seq x y z
N MET A 1 -1.29 -23.48 25.36
CA MET A 1 -2.37 -22.52 25.77
C MET A 1 -1.67 -21.34 26.38
N ILE A 2 -2.13 -20.13 26.13
CA ILE A 2 -1.55 -18.93 26.77
C ILE A 2 -1.95 -18.86 28.24
N THR A 3 -1.12 -18.22 29.05
CA THR A 3 -1.36 -17.94 30.47
C THR A 3 -2.16 -16.64 30.66
N ASP A 4 -2.79 -16.48 31.83
CA ASP A 4 -3.47 -15.22 32.19
C ASP A 4 -2.51 -14.02 32.17
N ALA A 5 -1.24 -14.23 32.53
CA ALA A 5 -0.23 -13.17 32.50
C ALA A 5 0.10 -12.71 31.06
N GLU A 6 0.17 -13.64 30.11
CA GLU A 6 0.36 -13.32 28.68
C GLU A 6 -0.89 -12.67 28.08
N LEU A 7 -2.08 -13.10 28.50
CA LEU A 7 -3.33 -12.45 28.08
C LEU A 7 -3.42 -11.01 28.60
N ASN A 8 -3.13 -10.77 29.88
CA ASN A 8 -3.08 -9.41 30.44
C ASN A 8 -2.05 -8.54 29.71
N LYS A 9 -0.88 -9.08 29.36
CA LYS A 9 0.13 -8.36 28.57
C LYS A 9 -0.41 -7.97 27.19
N LEU A 10 -1.20 -8.82 26.53
CA LEU A 10 -1.86 -8.47 25.27
C LEU A 10 -2.88 -7.34 25.47
N GLU A 11 -3.74 -7.45 26.47
CA GLU A 11 -4.77 -6.44 26.78
C GLU A 11 -4.15 -5.08 27.12
N ASP A 12 -3.04 -5.06 27.86
CA ASP A 12 -2.34 -3.84 28.26
C ASP A 12 -1.61 -3.15 27.09
N ASN A 13 -1.29 -3.88 26.02
CA ASN A 13 -0.39 -3.39 24.97
C ASN A 13 -1.01 -3.39 23.57
N PHE A 14 -2.21 -3.94 23.36
CA PHE A 14 -2.84 -4.00 22.04
C PHE A 14 -4.35 -3.77 22.09
N GLU A 15 -4.83 -2.83 21.27
CA GLU A 15 -6.25 -2.57 21.10
C GLU A 15 -6.75 -3.27 19.84
N THR A 16 -7.81 -4.07 19.94
CA THR A 16 -8.37 -4.75 18.76
C THR A 16 -8.92 -3.79 17.70
N ALA A 17 -9.23 -2.54 18.10
CA ALA A 17 -9.56 -1.46 17.17
C ALA A 17 -8.40 -1.08 16.24
N ASP A 18 -7.14 -1.32 16.61
CA ASP A 18 -5.98 -1.12 15.74
C ASP A 18 -6.12 -2.01 14.49
N LEU A 19 -6.68 -3.22 14.60
CA LEU A 19 -6.93 -4.09 13.45
C LEU A 19 -7.98 -3.51 12.49
N LEU A 20 -9.00 -2.81 13.01
CA LEU A 20 -9.99 -2.13 12.17
C LEU A 20 -9.36 -0.97 11.43
N ARG A 21 -8.47 -0.21 12.08
CA ARG A 21 -7.66 0.81 11.41
C ARG A 21 -6.82 0.20 10.28
N ALA A 22 -6.19 -0.96 10.48
CA ALA A 22 -5.46 -1.63 9.41
C ALA A 22 -6.38 -1.97 8.22
N VAL A 23 -7.62 -2.39 8.45
CA VAL A 23 -8.63 -2.59 7.39
C VAL A 23 -8.93 -1.28 6.66
N ASP A 24 -9.11 -0.18 7.39
CA ASP A 24 -9.34 1.14 6.77
C ASP A 24 -8.19 1.55 5.84
N GLU A 25 -6.93 1.29 6.23
CA GLU A 25 -5.76 1.55 5.39
C GLU A 25 -5.71 0.65 4.14
N ILE A 26 -6.09 -0.64 4.26
CA ILE A 26 -6.29 -1.52 3.09
C ILE A 26 -7.36 -0.92 2.16
N ASP A 27 -8.46 -0.42 2.73
CA ASP A 27 -9.55 0.14 1.94
C ASP A 27 -9.16 1.41 1.19
N LYS A 28 -8.25 2.23 1.73
CA LYS A 28 -7.64 3.34 0.97
C LYS A 28 -6.86 2.84 -0.24
N MET A 29 -6.03 1.81 -0.07
CA MET A 29 -5.24 1.24 -1.15
C MET A 29 -6.10 0.68 -2.30
N ARG A 30 -7.30 0.19 -1.99
CA ARG A 30 -8.26 -0.28 -3.02
C ARG A 30 -8.62 0.80 -4.03
N SER A 31 -8.62 2.07 -3.65
CA SER A 31 -8.87 3.17 -4.59
C SER A 31 -7.85 3.22 -5.75
N TYR A 32 -6.63 2.74 -5.50
CA TYR A 32 -5.55 2.68 -6.48
C TYR A 32 -5.41 1.29 -7.13
N LEU A 33 -5.68 0.22 -6.38
CA LEU A 33 -5.32 -1.16 -6.75
C LEU A 33 -6.50 -2.06 -7.11
N ASN A 34 -7.74 -1.64 -6.96
CA ASN A 34 -8.88 -2.48 -7.35
C ASN A 34 -9.07 -2.54 -8.85
N ASP A 35 -9.54 -3.69 -9.31
CA ASP A 35 -10.14 -3.80 -10.63
C ASP A 35 -11.31 -2.81 -10.75
N ARG A 36 -11.38 -2.15 -11.89
CA ARG A 36 -12.48 -1.26 -12.28
C ARG A 36 -13.62 -2.06 -12.91
N ASP A 37 -14.68 -1.36 -13.29
CA ASP A 37 -15.85 -1.95 -13.95
C ASP A 37 -15.48 -2.93 -15.06
N ASN A 38 -16.18 -4.06 -15.09
CA ASN A 38 -15.98 -5.18 -16.02
C ASN A 38 -14.62 -5.88 -15.88
N PHE A 39 -14.09 -6.02 -14.65
CA PHE A 39 -12.81 -6.69 -14.36
C PHE A 39 -11.63 -6.05 -15.10
N ARG A 40 -11.72 -4.74 -15.36
CA ARG A 40 -10.62 -4.02 -15.98
C ARG A 40 -9.52 -3.84 -14.94
N PRO A 41 -8.25 -3.95 -15.31
CA PRO A 41 -7.16 -3.72 -14.38
C PRO A 41 -7.21 -2.33 -13.73
N PRO A 42 -6.51 -2.14 -12.61
CA PRO A 42 -6.42 -0.87 -11.90
C PRO A 42 -5.90 0.26 -12.79
N GLN A 43 -6.37 1.48 -12.56
CA GLN A 43 -6.00 2.67 -13.37
C GLN A 43 -4.48 2.93 -13.37
N ILE A 44 -3.83 2.75 -12.21
CA ILE A 44 -2.38 2.91 -12.05
C ILE A 44 -1.56 2.04 -13.02
N ARG A 45 -2.07 0.85 -13.40
CA ARG A 45 -1.44 -0.02 -14.40
C ARG A 45 -1.49 0.61 -15.79
N ASP A 46 -2.64 1.14 -16.18
CA ASP A 46 -2.81 1.76 -17.49
C ASP A 46 -1.99 3.05 -17.60
N ASP A 47 -1.89 3.80 -16.50
CA ASP A 47 -1.08 5.02 -16.43
C ASP A 47 0.42 4.73 -16.50
N LEU A 48 0.90 3.66 -15.86
CA LEU A 48 2.28 3.19 -16.04
C LEU A 48 2.58 2.78 -17.50
N LEU A 49 1.63 2.13 -18.17
CA LEU A 49 1.76 1.79 -19.59
C LEU A 49 1.74 3.05 -20.47
N LYS A 50 0.91 4.04 -20.13
CA LYS A 50 0.89 5.35 -20.79
C LYS A 50 2.23 6.06 -20.60
N LEU A 51 2.76 6.09 -19.38
CA LEU A 51 4.05 6.69 -19.06
C LEU A 51 5.18 6.03 -19.86
N HIS A 52 5.19 4.69 -19.95
CA HIS A 52 6.12 3.97 -20.82
C HIS A 52 6.00 4.41 -22.28
N GLY A 53 4.78 4.51 -22.83
CA GLY A 53 4.57 4.96 -24.21
C GLY A 53 5.03 6.40 -24.46
N LEU A 54 4.84 7.30 -23.49
CA LEU A 54 5.38 8.66 -23.53
C LEU A 54 6.92 8.64 -23.50
N GLY A 55 7.52 7.78 -22.67
CA GLY A 55 8.96 7.58 -22.59
C GLY A 55 9.56 7.09 -23.91
N ASP A 56 8.94 6.11 -24.56
CA ASP A 56 9.36 5.63 -25.88
C ASP A 56 9.33 6.76 -26.94
N ARG A 57 8.24 7.54 -26.97
CA ARG A 57 8.12 8.68 -27.88
C ARG A 57 9.17 9.76 -27.61
N LEU A 58 9.37 10.12 -26.34
CA LEU A 58 10.31 11.17 -25.95
C LEU A 58 11.75 10.74 -26.20
N ILE A 59 12.12 9.55 -25.75
CA ILE A 59 13.50 9.06 -25.72
C ILE A 59 13.85 8.46 -27.08
N ASN A 60 13.09 7.48 -27.57
CA ASN A 60 13.47 6.73 -28.77
C ASN A 60 13.09 7.49 -30.05
N ALA A 61 11.86 8.02 -30.12
CA ALA A 61 11.40 8.78 -31.29
C ALA A 61 11.79 10.27 -31.25
N ARG A 62 12.48 10.73 -30.19
CA ARG A 62 12.95 12.12 -30.00
C ARG A 62 11.82 13.17 -30.06
N ALA A 63 10.59 12.77 -29.76
CA ALA A 63 9.42 13.63 -29.82
C ALA A 63 9.34 14.54 -28.57
N LYS A 64 10.13 15.62 -28.56
CA LYS A 64 10.26 16.54 -27.41
C LYS A 64 8.93 17.16 -26.92
N GLY A 65 7.92 17.24 -27.79
CA GLY A 65 6.61 17.82 -27.45
C GLY A 65 5.83 17.05 -26.38
N VAL A 66 6.19 15.80 -26.07
CA VAL A 66 5.54 14.99 -25.02
C VAL A 66 6.24 15.08 -23.67
N ALA A 67 7.30 15.89 -23.54
CA ALA A 67 8.13 15.92 -22.35
C ALA A 67 7.36 16.34 -21.09
N SER A 68 6.52 17.38 -21.16
CA SER A 68 5.71 17.81 -20.01
C SER A 68 4.81 16.67 -19.55
N GLU A 69 4.00 16.12 -20.46
CA GLU A 69 3.07 15.02 -20.15
C GLU A 69 3.78 13.80 -19.55
N PHE A 70 5.01 13.50 -20.00
CA PHE A 70 5.82 12.41 -19.42
C PHE A 70 6.19 12.68 -17.96
N PHE A 71 6.67 13.88 -17.63
CA PHE A 71 7.06 14.22 -16.26
C PHE A 71 5.86 14.45 -15.35
N ASP A 72 4.82 15.13 -15.83
CA ASP A 72 3.60 15.39 -15.07
C ASP A 72 2.93 14.07 -14.64
N LEU A 73 2.84 13.10 -15.55
CA LEU A 73 2.30 11.78 -15.24
C LEU A 73 3.21 10.98 -14.30
N ALA A 74 4.53 11.13 -14.39
CA ALA A 74 5.46 10.48 -13.49
C ALA A 74 5.32 11.01 -12.05
N GLU A 75 5.17 12.32 -11.88
CA GLU A 75 4.94 12.95 -10.57
C GLU A 75 3.60 12.50 -9.96
N GLU A 76 2.53 12.46 -10.76
CA GLU A 76 1.24 11.95 -10.30
C GLU A 76 1.33 10.49 -9.82
N LEU A 77 1.98 9.63 -10.61
CA LEU A 77 2.15 8.22 -10.25
C LEU A 77 3.05 8.03 -9.02
N ASP A 78 4.09 8.83 -8.86
CA ASP A 78 4.95 8.81 -7.67
C ASP A 78 4.14 9.15 -6.42
N GLY A 79 3.28 10.18 -6.47
CA GLY A 79 2.37 10.53 -5.38
C GLY A 79 1.40 9.40 -5.03
N GLN A 80 0.78 8.75 -6.03
CA GLN A 80 -0.10 7.59 -5.80
C GLN A 80 0.64 6.42 -5.14
N VAL A 81 1.88 6.14 -5.58
CA VAL A 81 2.71 5.08 -4.98
C VAL A 81 3.12 5.46 -3.55
N PHE A 82 3.40 6.73 -3.29
CA PHE A 82 3.72 7.22 -1.95
C PHE A 82 2.55 7.00 -0.97
N ASP A 83 1.32 7.37 -1.35
CA ASP A 83 0.13 7.13 -0.53
C ASP A 83 -0.09 5.63 -0.22
N LEU A 84 0.17 4.77 -1.21
CA LEU A 84 0.13 3.31 -1.05
C LEU A 84 1.17 2.83 -0.03
N LEU A 85 2.40 3.37 -0.09
CA LEU A 85 3.47 3.03 0.84
C LEU A 85 3.11 3.47 2.27
N GLU A 86 2.59 4.67 2.47
CA GLU A 86 2.15 5.14 3.80
C GLU A 86 1.05 4.25 4.39
N SER A 87 0.06 3.88 3.56
CA SER A 87 -1.03 2.98 3.98
C SER A 87 -0.49 1.60 4.35
N LEU A 88 0.43 1.06 3.55
CA LEU A 88 1.04 -0.24 3.80
C LEU A 88 1.95 -0.24 5.05
N GLU A 89 2.67 0.85 5.28
CA GLU A 89 3.49 1.03 6.49
C GLU A 89 2.62 1.05 7.74
N ALA A 90 1.50 1.78 7.73
CA ALA A 90 0.56 1.80 8.84
C ALA A 90 0.01 0.39 9.16
N VAL A 91 -0.34 -0.40 8.14
CA VAL A 91 -0.76 -1.80 8.34
C VAL A 91 0.38 -2.64 8.94
N ARG A 92 1.59 -2.50 8.41
CA ARG A 92 2.76 -3.22 8.90
C ARG A 92 3.03 -2.91 10.37
N ASP A 93 2.96 -1.64 10.78
CA ASP A 93 3.25 -1.22 12.15
C ASP A 93 2.25 -1.80 13.15
N ILE A 94 0.96 -1.83 12.78
CA ILE A 94 -0.09 -2.46 13.59
C ILE A 94 0.17 -3.97 13.75
N LEU A 95 0.49 -4.65 12.64
CA LEU A 95 0.81 -6.08 12.69
C LEU A 95 2.09 -6.35 13.46
N ALA A 96 3.12 -5.51 13.32
CA ALA A 96 4.38 -5.61 14.04
C ALA A 96 4.14 -5.58 15.56
N LYS A 97 3.38 -4.58 16.03
CA LYS A 97 2.96 -4.45 17.44
C LYS A 97 2.31 -5.74 17.97
N LEU A 98 1.41 -6.36 17.19
CA LEU A 98 0.80 -7.62 17.59
C LEU A 98 1.80 -8.79 17.60
N THR A 99 2.67 -8.87 16.59
CA THR A 99 3.67 -9.95 16.50
C THR A 99 4.76 -9.85 17.57
N GLU A 100 5.10 -8.65 18.04
CA GLU A 100 6.03 -8.44 19.16
C GLU A 100 5.45 -8.93 20.50
N LEU A 101 4.12 -9.02 20.60
CA LEU A 101 3.41 -9.54 21.77
C LEU A 101 3.18 -11.05 21.69
N TYR A 102 3.88 -11.75 20.79
CA TYR A 102 3.75 -13.20 20.66
C TYR A 102 4.01 -13.91 22.00
N PRO A 103 3.06 -14.71 22.52
CA PRO A 103 3.22 -15.39 23.80
C PRO A 103 4.36 -16.40 23.80
N GLU A 104 5.22 -16.34 24.81
CA GLU A 104 6.37 -17.27 24.97
C GLU A 104 5.91 -18.72 25.15
N SER A 105 4.75 -18.93 25.78
CA SER A 105 4.13 -20.26 25.94
C SER A 105 3.74 -20.96 24.63
N LEU A 106 3.79 -20.24 23.50
CA LEU A 106 3.53 -20.76 22.16
C LEU A 106 4.80 -21.00 21.34
N VAL A 107 5.97 -20.56 21.81
CA VAL A 107 7.25 -20.82 21.16
C VAL A 107 7.68 -22.26 21.52
N GLU A 108 7.85 -23.13 20.51
CA GLU A 108 8.36 -24.51 20.69
C GLU A 108 9.83 -24.57 21.12
#